data_AF-A0A3D1QVU8-F1
#
_entry.id   AF-A0A3D1QVU8-F1
#
_cell.length_a   1.000
_cell.length_b   1.000
_cell.length_c   1.000
_cell.angle_alpha   90.00
_cell.angle_beta   90.00
_cell.angle_gamma   90.00
#
_symmetry.space_group_name_H-M   'P 1'
#
loop_
_entity.id
_entity.type
_entity.pdbx_description
1 polymer ?
#
loop_
_entity_poly.entity_id
_entity_poly.type
_entity_poly.pdbx_seq_one_letter_code
_entity_poly.pdbx_strand_id
1 'polypeptide(L)'
;MDFIFMLTRDDRTVGDCLAVLDEIAPLGLRHLGFKDVGVDLATMRALVKRIRALGATCCLEVVSVEPEACLSSARLAVELGVDRLFGGTDVRGTLEVLAGTPIAYYPFPGRP
;
A
#
# COMPACT_ATOMS: atom_id res chain seq x y z
N MET A 1 -0.69 19.96 -5.98
CA MET A 1 -0.22 19.25 -4.78
C MET A 1 -0.98 17.94 -4.70
N ASP A 2 -0.26 16.84 -4.55
CA ASP A 2 -0.85 15.51 -4.39
C ASP A 2 -0.84 15.14 -2.91
N PHE A 3 -2.01 14.75 -2.40
CA PHE A 3 -2.24 14.37 -1.01
C PHE A 3 -2.62 12.90 -0.96
N ILE A 4 -1.99 12.14 -0.07
CA ILE A 4 -2.30 10.73 0.18
C ILE A 4 -2.90 10.62 1.57
N PHE A 5 -4.14 10.14 1.65
CA PHE A 5 -4.75 9.82 2.93
C PHE A 5 -4.37 8.39 3.33
N MET A 6 -3.61 8.26 4.42
CA MET A 6 -3.16 6.96 4.93
C MET A 6 -4.14 6.45 5.99
N LEU A 7 -4.73 5.28 5.75
CA LEU A 7 -5.64 4.57 6.67
C LEU A 7 -4.84 3.89 7.80
N THR A 8 -4.04 4.67 8.52
CA THR A 8 -2.97 4.17 9.38
C THR A 8 -3.01 4.84 10.77
N ARG A 9 -2.74 4.06 11.81
CA ARG A 9 -2.46 4.52 13.18
C ARG A 9 -1.31 3.69 13.76
N ASP A 10 -0.36 4.34 14.43
CA ASP A 10 0.80 3.68 15.04
C ASP A 10 1.53 2.73 14.07
N ASP A 11 1.71 3.22 12.84
CA ASP A 11 2.37 2.52 11.72
C ASP A 11 1.70 1.20 11.28
N ARG A 12 0.39 1.09 11.51
CA ARG A 12 -0.42 -0.07 11.12
C ARG A 12 -1.70 0.37 10.45
N THR A 13 -2.18 -0.40 9.48
CA THR A 13 -3.52 -0.20 8.92
C THR A 13 -4.55 -0.31 10.05
N VAL A 14 -5.44 0.67 10.16
CA VAL A 14 -6.47 0.69 11.22
C VAL A 14 -7.47 -0.44 10.99
N GLY A 15 -7.91 -1.09 12.08
CA GLY A 15 -8.80 -2.26 11.99
C GLY A 15 -10.18 -1.97 11.40
N ASP A 16 -10.62 -0.72 11.50
CA ASP A 16 -11.86 -0.18 10.95
C ASP A 16 -11.65 0.53 9.59
N CYS A 17 -10.57 0.22 8.86
CA CYS A 17 -10.18 0.93 7.64
C CYS A 17 -11.29 1.01 6.58
N LEU A 18 -12.15 0.01 6.47
CA LEU A 18 -13.28 0.02 5.54
C LEU A 18 -14.36 1.04 5.95
N ALA A 19 -14.66 1.13 7.24
CA ALA A 19 -15.60 2.12 7.76
C ALA A 19 -15.07 3.55 7.59
N VAL A 20 -13.79 3.76 7.91
CA VAL A 20 -13.12 5.06 7.68
C VAL A 20 -13.14 5.41 6.19
N LEU A 21 -12.87 4.45 5.31
CA LEU A 21 -12.90 4.67 3.87
C LEU A 21 -14.29 5.09 3.37
N ASP A 22 -15.36 4.47 3.88
CA ASP A 22 -16.72 4.84 3.53
C ASP A 22 -17.10 6.25 4.03
N GLU A 23 -16.60 6.64 5.21
CA GLU A 23 -16.81 7.99 5.75
C GLU A 23 -16.14 9.08 4.90
N ILE A 24 -14.91 8.83 4.43
CA ILE A 24 -14.15 9.81 3.64
C ILE A 24 -14.45 9.75 2.14
N ALA A 25 -15.21 8.75 1.65
CA ALA A 25 -15.52 8.57 0.23
C ALA A 25 -16.11 9.83 -0.45
N PRO A 26 -17.02 10.61 0.17
CA PRO A 26 -17.58 11.82 -0.44
C PRO A 26 -16.54 12.93 -0.70
N LEU A 27 -15.35 12.87 -0.08
CA LEU A 27 -14.30 13.87 -0.26
C LEU A 27 -13.59 13.78 -1.62
N GLY A 28 -13.79 12.69 -2.37
CA GLY A 28 -13.21 12.55 -3.72
C GLY A 28 -11.67 12.54 -3.74
N LEU A 29 -11.05 11.95 -2.72
CA LEU A 29 -9.59 11.90 -2.59
C LEU A 29 -8.95 11.10 -3.73
N ARG A 30 -7.89 11.65 -4.33
CA ARG A 30 -7.21 11.04 -5.48
C ARG A 30 -6.27 9.89 -5.12
N HIS A 31 -5.72 9.89 -3.91
CA HIS A 31 -4.76 8.89 -3.46
C HIS A 31 -5.12 8.42 -2.06
N LEU A 32 -5.19 7.10 -1.90
CA LEU A 32 -5.52 6.43 -0.65
C LEU A 32 -4.48 5.34 -0.40
N GLY A 33 -3.98 5.27 0.83
CA GLY A 33 -2.94 4.31 1.18
C GLY A 33 -3.17 3.60 2.49
N PHE A 34 -2.48 2.48 2.65
CA PHE A 34 -2.50 1.64 3.85
C PHE A 34 -1.15 0.90 3.98
N LYS A 35 -0.93 0.26 5.14
CA LYS A 35 0.26 -0.53 5.43
C LYS A 35 0.04 -2.01 5.14
N ASP A 36 1.12 -2.74 4.89
CA ASP A 36 1.15 -4.20 4.75
C ASP A 36 0.83 -4.96 6.06
N VAL A 37 0.76 -4.25 7.18
CA VAL A 37 0.45 -4.78 8.51
C VAL A 37 -0.77 -4.10 9.13
N GLY A 38 -1.41 -4.77 10.09
CA GLY A 38 -2.52 -4.23 10.90
C GLY A 38 -3.85 -4.93 10.69
N VAL A 39 -4.12 -5.40 9.47
CA VAL A 39 -5.32 -6.16 9.11
C VAL A 39 -4.97 -7.40 8.30
N ASP A 40 -5.90 -8.33 8.16
CA ASP A 40 -5.69 -9.56 7.39
C ASP A 40 -5.76 -9.33 5.87
N LEU A 41 -5.33 -10.33 5.10
CA LEU A 41 -5.32 -10.30 3.64
C LEU A 41 -6.72 -10.10 3.03
N ALA A 42 -7.75 -10.68 3.64
CA ALA A 42 -9.13 -10.54 3.14
C ALA A 42 -9.60 -9.08 3.23
N THR A 43 -9.29 -8.43 4.34
CA THR A 43 -9.56 -7.00 4.58
C THR A 43 -8.76 -6.13 3.62
N MET A 44 -7.47 -6.42 3.40
CA MET A 44 -6.65 -5.68 2.43
C MET A 44 -7.23 -5.79 1.01
N ARG A 45 -7.67 -6.98 0.57
CA ARG A 45 -8.33 -7.16 -0.74
C ARG A 45 -9.61 -6.35 -0.86
N ALA A 46 -10.45 -6.37 0.19
CA ALA A 46 -11.67 -5.57 0.22
C ALA A 46 -11.36 -4.07 0.12
N LEU A 47 -10.31 -3.62 0.81
CA LEU A 47 -9.86 -2.24 0.80
C LEU A 47 -9.38 -1.80 -0.59
N VAL A 48 -8.52 -2.58 -1.25
CA VAL A 48 -8.04 -2.28 -2.61
C VAL A 48 -9.21 -2.21 -3.60
N LYS A 49 -10.15 -3.16 -3.52
CA LYS A 49 -11.35 -3.16 -4.37
C LYS A 49 -12.17 -1.90 -4.17
N ARG A 50 -12.35 -1.46 -2.91
CA ARG A 50 -13.14 -0.27 -2.57
C ARG A 50 -12.45 1.01 -3.04
N ILE A 51 -11.14 1.14 -2.83
CA ILE A 51 -10.32 2.27 -3.32
C ILE A 51 -10.44 2.40 -4.84
N ARG A 52 -10.29 1.28 -5.58
CA ARG A 52 -10.45 1.26 -7.03
C ARG A 52 -11.86 1.64 -7.48
N ALA A 53 -12.89 1.20 -6.77
CA ALA A 53 -14.28 1.58 -7.06
C ALA A 53 -14.54 3.09 -6.86
N LEU A 54 -13.75 3.78 -6.03
CA LEU A 54 -13.77 5.24 -5.89
C LEU A 54 -12.98 5.96 -6.99
N GLY A 55 -12.27 5.23 -7.86
CA GLY A 55 -11.40 5.81 -8.89
C GLY A 55 -10.10 6.42 -8.34
N ALA A 56 -9.76 6.14 -7.08
CA ALA A 56 -8.54 6.63 -6.45
C ALA A 56 -7.34 5.72 -6.72
N THR A 57 -6.14 6.29 -6.71
CA THR A 57 -4.88 5.53 -6.72
C THR A 57 -4.71 4.80 -5.39
N CYS A 58 -4.48 3.49 -5.47
CA CYS A 58 -4.25 2.61 -4.33
C CYS A 58 -2.76 2.48 -4.04
N CYS A 59 -2.38 2.84 -2.82
CA CYS A 59 -1.01 2.88 -2.36
C CYS A 59 -0.78 1.87 -1.23
N LEU A 60 0.23 1.01 -1.34
CA LEU A 60 0.71 0.17 -0.25
C LEU A 60 2.06 0.71 0.24
N GLU A 61 2.23 0.81 1.56
CA GLU A 61 3.52 1.16 2.14
C GLU A 61 4.04 0.00 3.00
N VAL A 62 5.32 -0.33 2.79
CA VAL A 62 6.06 -1.38 3.50
C VAL A 62 6.61 -0.82 4.81
N VAL A 63 6.25 -1.45 5.93
CA VAL A 63 6.76 -1.04 7.26
C VAL A 63 8.14 -1.61 7.55
N SER A 64 8.44 -2.83 7.09
CA SER A 64 9.68 -3.51 7.45
C SER A 64 10.89 -3.00 6.67
N VAL A 65 12.04 -2.96 7.35
CA VAL A 65 13.36 -2.69 6.75
C VAL A 65 14.17 -3.95 6.46
N GLU A 66 13.67 -5.11 6.87
CA GLU A 66 14.33 -6.40 6.64
C GLU A 66 14.11 -6.87 5.19
N PRO A 67 15.14 -7.35 4.48
CA PRO A 67 15.03 -7.71 3.06
C PRO A 67 13.90 -8.69 2.74
N GLU A 68 13.77 -9.80 3.49
CA GLU A 68 12.74 -10.81 3.19
C GLU A 68 11.31 -10.30 3.43
N ALA A 69 11.15 -9.40 4.40
CA ALA A 69 9.87 -8.75 4.66
C ALA A 69 9.52 -7.74 3.56
N CYS A 70 10.52 -7.03 3.01
CA CYS A 70 10.34 -6.18 1.83
C CYS A 70 9.84 -6.98 0.64
N LEU A 71 10.47 -8.13 0.35
CA LEU A 71 10.07 -9.01 -0.75
C LEU A 71 8.67 -9.59 -0.54
N SER A 72 8.33 -9.97 0.69
CA SER A 72 6.99 -10.45 1.03
C SER A 72 5.93 -9.39 0.78
N SER A 73 6.23 -8.13 1.13
CA SER A 73 5.35 -6.99 0.89
C SER A 73 5.22 -6.65 -0.59
N ALA A 74 6.31 -6.77 -1.36
CA ALA A 74 6.28 -6.61 -2.80
C ALA A 74 5.39 -7.68 -3.47
N ARG A 75 5.50 -8.95 -3.05
CA ARG A 75 4.63 -10.04 -3.53
C ARG A 75 3.17 -9.77 -3.17
N LEU A 76 2.90 -9.29 -1.96
CA LEU A 76 1.58 -8.86 -1.52
C LEU A 76 1.04 -7.72 -2.38
N ALA A 77 1.87 -6.74 -2.73
CA ALA A 77 1.49 -5.62 -3.61
C ALA A 77 1.01 -6.12 -4.99
N VAL A 78 1.74 -7.08 -5.57
CA VAL A 78 1.37 -7.75 -6.83
C VAL A 78 0.06 -8.52 -6.68
N GLU A 79 -0.09 -9.29 -5.61
CA GLU A 79 -1.27 -10.10 -5.32
C GLU A 79 -2.54 -9.27 -5.08
N LEU A 80 -2.40 -8.10 -4.45
CA LEU A 80 -3.48 -7.16 -4.23
C LEU A 80 -3.78 -6.32 -5.48
N GLY A 81 -2.78 -6.14 -6.35
CA GLY A 81 -2.88 -5.23 -7.49
C GLY A 81 -2.98 -3.78 -7.03
N VAL A 82 -2.07 -3.32 -6.17
CA VAL A 82 -1.99 -1.88 -5.87
C VAL A 82 -1.41 -1.10 -7.05
N ASP A 83 -1.54 0.22 -7.06
CA ASP A 83 -0.97 1.07 -8.11
C ASP A 83 0.44 1.53 -7.76
N ARG A 84 0.72 1.72 -6.46
CA ARG A 84 2.00 2.21 -5.95
C ARG A 84 2.46 1.42 -4.73
N LEU A 85 3.75 1.10 -4.70
CA LEU A 85 4.44 0.51 -3.55
C LEU A 85 5.46 1.51 -3.01
N PHE A 86 5.37 1.83 -1.71
CA PHE A 86 6.26 2.74 -1.00
C PHE A 86 7.13 1.99 0.02
N GLY A 87 8.35 2.45 0.20
CA GLY A 87 9.27 1.94 1.22
C GLY A 87 10.05 0.71 0.79
N GLY A 88 10.58 -0.01 1.77
CA GLY A 88 11.49 -1.13 1.56
C GLY A 88 12.93 -0.69 1.24
N THR A 89 13.86 -1.58 1.57
CA THR A 89 15.31 -1.32 1.59
C THR A 89 16.05 -2.17 0.56
N ASP A 90 15.55 -3.37 0.25
CA ASP A 90 16.02 -4.19 -0.87
C ASP A 90 15.37 -3.77 -2.19
N VAL A 91 15.95 -2.72 -2.78
CA VAL A 91 15.49 -2.15 -4.06
C VAL A 91 15.58 -3.18 -5.18
N ARG A 92 16.68 -3.92 -5.26
CA ARG A 92 16.93 -4.83 -6.38
C ARG A 92 15.93 -5.99 -6.37
N GLY A 93 15.80 -6.67 -5.23
CA GLY A 93 14.87 -7.79 -5.13
C GLY A 93 13.41 -7.33 -5.29
N THR A 94 13.06 -6.15 -4.78
CA THR A 94 11.72 -5.57 -4.99
C THR A 94 11.44 -5.31 -6.47
N LEU A 95 12.38 -4.73 -7.21
CA LEU A 95 12.23 -4.50 -8.65
C LEU A 95 12.11 -5.81 -9.45
N GLU A 96 12.83 -6.86 -9.05
CA GLU A 96 12.70 -8.19 -9.65
C GLU A 96 11.30 -8.78 -9.43
N VAL A 97 10.72 -8.61 -8.23
CA VAL A 97 9.33 -9.05 -7.93
C VAL A 97 8.28 -8.27 -8.72
N LEU A 98 8.49 -6.95 -8.89
CA LEU A 98 7.55 -6.08 -9.59
C LEU A 98 7.68 -6.12 -11.12
N ALA A 99 8.67 -6.84 -11.65
CA ALA A 99 8.94 -6.91 -13.08
C ALA A 99 7.71 -7.37 -13.88
N GLY A 100 7.35 -6.62 -14.92
CA GLY A 100 6.18 -6.91 -15.76
C GLY A 100 4.83 -6.45 -15.18
N THR A 101 4.81 -5.88 -13.98
CA THR A 101 3.62 -5.26 -13.38
C THR A 101 3.58 -3.76 -13.67
N PRO A 102 2.40 -3.12 -13.66
CA PRO A 102 2.29 -1.66 -13.79
C PRO A 102 2.57 -0.91 -12.46
N ILE A 103 2.99 -1.61 -11.41
CA ILE A 103 3.15 -1.04 -10.07
C ILE A 103 4.33 -0.07 -10.06
N ALA A 104 4.07 1.19 -9.70
CA ALA A 104 5.14 2.16 -9.49
C ALA A 104 5.78 1.98 -8.12
N TYR A 105 7.11 1.86 -8.09
CA TYR A 105 7.89 1.62 -6.87
C TYR A 105 8.64 2.88 -6.41
N TYR A 106 8.57 3.15 -5.11
CA TYR A 106 9.17 4.31 -4.45
C TYR A 106 9.90 3.85 -3.17
N PRO A 107 11.18 3.45 -3.25
CA PRO A 107 11.95 2.92 -2.12
C PRO A 107 12.24 3.99 -1.05
N PHE A 108 12.62 3.55 0.16
CA PHE A 108 13.16 4.49 1.16
C PHE A 108 14.47 5.12 0.66
N PRO A 109 14.63 6.45 0.76
CA PRO A 109 15.88 7.09 0.40
C PRO A 109 16.97 6.77 1.42
N GLY A 110 18.20 6.59 0.94
CA GLY A 110 19.36 6.36 1.80
C GLY A 110 19.68 4.88 2.00
N ARG A 111 20.50 4.61 3.01
CA ARG A 111 20.84 3.25 3.47
C ARG A 111 20.48 3.20 4.96
N PRO A 112 19.57 2.30 5.37
CA PRO A 112 19.25 2.08 6.78
C PRO A 112 20.49 1.70 7.58
#